data_AF-A0A9D4EQJ8-F1
#
_entry.id   AF-A0A9D4EQJ8-F1
#
_cell.length_a   1.000
_cell.length_b   1.000
_cell.length_c   1.000
_cell.angle_alpha   90.00
_cell.angle_beta   90.00
_cell.angle_gamma   90.00
#
_symmetry.space_group_name_H-M   'P 1'
#
loop_
_entity.id
_entity.type
_entity.pdbx_description
1 polymer ?
#
loop_
_entity_poly.entity_id
_entity_poly.type
_entity_poly.pdbx_seq_one_letter_code
_entity_poly.pdbx_strand_id
1 'polypeptide(L)' 'MRTVYDISRKLSGKSTSSGKPVKSLNGDTLTSPKEQLERWSEHFKILTNGKLFESPP' A
#
# COMPACT_ATOMS: atom_id res chain seq x y z
N MET A 1 15.18 10.00 30.42
CA MET A 1 15.76 9.30 29.25
C MET A 1 14.76 8.27 28.76
N ARG A 2 14.45 8.21 27.46
CA ARG A 2 13.61 7.11 26.92
C ARG A 2 14.49 5.87 26.83
N THR A 3 14.05 4.77 27.44
CA THR A 3 14.83 3.54 27.50
C THR A 3 14.77 2.77 26.18
N VAL A 4 15.67 1.81 25.99
CA VAL A 4 15.62 0.86 24.87
C VAL A 4 14.26 0.14 24.83
N TYR A 5 13.69 -0.15 26.00
CA TYR A 5 12.35 -0.74 26.15
C TYR A 5 11.23 0.15 25.61
N ASP A 6 11.29 1.47 25.86
CA ASP A 6 10.25 2.40 25.35
C ASP A 6 10.28 2.53 23.82
N ILE A 7 11.48 2.45 23.22
CA ILE A 7 11.68 2.51 21.77
C ILE A 7 11.15 1.24 21.13
N SER A 8 11.54 0.07 21.63
CA SER A 8 11.10 -1.21 21.09
C SER A 8 9.59 -1.41 21.26
N ARG A 9 8.99 -0.98 22.38
CA ARG A 9 7.54 -1.00 22.59
C ARG A 9 6.77 -0.10 21.61
N LYS A 10 7.30 1.09 21.30
CA LYS A 10 6.68 1.99 20.31
C LYS A 10 6.74 1.44 18.89
N LEU A 11 7.84 0.77 18.54
CA LEU A 11 8.02 0.15 17.23
C LEU A 11 7.16 -1.10 17.06
N SER A 12 7.08 -1.96 18.09
CA SER A 12 6.28 -3.18 18.05
C SER A 12 4.77 -2.92 18.15
N GLY A 13 4.35 -1.86 18.83
CA GLY A 13 2.94 -1.52 19.00
C GLY A 13 2.26 -0.93 17.77
N LYS A 14 3.00 -0.64 16.69
CA LYS A 14 2.46 -0.02 15.48
C LYS A 14 2.32 -1.03 14.34
N SER A 15 1.60 -2.10 14.60
CA SER A 15 0.92 -2.85 13.53
C SER A 15 -0.18 -1.95 12.99
N THR A 16 0.16 -1.02 12.09
CA THR A 16 -0.84 -0.38 11.25
C THR A 16 -1.31 -1.40 10.22
N SER A 17 -2.14 -2.33 10.67
CA SER A 17 -3.21 -2.86 9.81
C SER A 17 -4.26 -1.75 9.61
N SER A 18 -3.81 -0.55 9.24
CA SER A 18 -4.65 0.33 8.47
C SER A 18 -4.73 -0.39 7.14
N GLY A 19 -5.88 -0.99 6.84
CA GLY A 19 -6.25 -1.30 5.46
C GLY A 19 -6.23 0.03 4.72
N LYS A 20 -5.02 0.47 4.31
CA LYS A 20 -4.84 1.73 3.63
C LYS A 20 -5.65 1.57 2.36
N PRO A 21 -6.63 2.45 2.10
CA PRO A 21 -7.42 2.34 0.89
C PRO A 21 -6.47 2.32 -0.31
N VAL A 22 -6.55 1.26 -1.10
CA VAL A 22 -5.78 1.18 -2.34
C VAL A 22 -6.37 2.23 -3.28
N LYS A 23 -5.53 3.10 -3.82
CA LYS A 23 -6.00 4.10 -4.78
C LYS A 23 -6.08 3.48 -6.18
N SER A 24 -7.15 3.81 -6.89
CA SER A 24 -7.26 3.59 -8.33
C SER A 24 -6.21 4.43 -9.07
N LEU A 25 -6.00 4.13 -10.36
CA LEU A 25 -5.14 4.93 -11.23
C LEU A 25 -5.55 6.42 -11.26
N ASN A 26 -6.86 6.68 -11.12
CA ASN A 26 -7.43 8.03 -11.11
C ASN A 26 -7.42 8.70 -9.72
N GLY A 27 -6.86 8.04 -8.70
CA GLY A 27 -6.80 8.57 -7.33
C GLY A 27 -8.00 8.23 -6.43
N ASP A 28 -9.01 7.55 -6.96
CA ASP A 28 -10.19 7.12 -6.19
C ASP A 28 -9.86 6.06 -5.13
N THR A 29 -10.54 6.13 -3.99
CA THR A 29 -10.36 5.19 -2.88
C THR A 29 -11.13 3.89 -3.15
N LEU A 30 -10.43 2.79 -3.40
CA LEU A 30 -11.03 1.46 -3.57
C LEU A 30 -11.35 0.85 -2.21
N THR A 31 -12.64 0.75 -1.90
CA THR A 31 -13.17 0.18 -0.65
C THR A 31 -13.57 -1.29 -0.78
N SER A 32 -13.79 -1.77 -2.01
CA SER A 32 -14.18 -3.16 -2.28
C SER A 32 -12.97 -4.08 -2.47
N PRO A 33 -12.89 -5.24 -1.79
CA PRO A 33 -11.79 -6.20 -1.96
C PRO A 33 -11.60 -6.70 -3.40
N LYS A 34 -12.70 -6.84 -4.16
CA LYS A 34 -12.64 -7.29 -5.56
C LYS A 34 -11.95 -6.26 -6.45
N GLU A 35 -12.28 -4.98 -6.28
CA GLU A 35 -11.67 -3.89 -7.05
C GLU A 35 -10.20 -3.69 -6.69
N GLN A 36 -9.85 -3.91 -5.41
CA GLN A 36 -8.45 -3.90 -4.98
C GLN A 36 -7.65 -5.01 -5.67
N LEU A 37 -8.18 -6.22 -5.76
CA LEU A 37 -7.52 -7.35 -6.44
C LEU A 37 -7.34 -7.10 -7.95
N GLU A 38 -8.38 -6.60 -8.63
CA GLU A 38 -8.28 -6.23 -10.05
C GLU A 38 -7.21 -5.16 -10.26
N ARG A 39 -7.17 -4.13 -9.40
CA ARG A 39 -6.15 -3.06 -9.43
C ARG A 39 -4.74 -3.61 -9.26
N TRP A 40 -4.53 -4.55 -8.33
CA TRP A 40 -3.24 -5.23 -8.17
C TRP A 40 -2.87 -6.00 -9.43
N SER A 41 -3.82 -6.72 -10.04
CA SER A 41 -3.58 -7.51 -11.25
C SER A 41 -3.13 -6.64 -12.44
N GLU A 42 -3.74 -5.47 -12.63
CA GLU A 42 -3.37 -4.52 -13.68
C GLU A 42 -1.99 -3.92 -13.43
N HIS A 43 -1.71 -3.51 -12.20
CA HIS A 43 -0.41 -2.97 -11.81
C HIS A 43 0.71 -3.99 -12.09
N PHE A 44 0.51 -5.25 -11.72
CA PHE A 44 1.48 -6.31 -11.99
C PHE A 44 1.63 -6.61 -13.48
N LYS A 45 0.53 -6.65 -14.25
CA LYS A 45 0.60 -6.85 -15.71
C LYS A 45 1.42 -5.76 -16.40
N ILE A 46 1.29 -4.50 -15.97
CA ILE A 46 2.09 -3.38 -16.49
C ILE A 46 3.56 -3.58 -16.15
N LEU A 47 3.88 -3.94 -14.90
CA LEU A 47 5.26 -4.22 -14.47
C LEU A 47 5.89 -5.38 -15.24
N THR A 48 5.18 -6.50 -15.39
CA THR A 48 5.72 -7.72 -16.02
C THR A 48 5.92 -7.57 -17.52
N ASN A 49 5.11 -6.75 -18.18
CA ASN A 49 5.20 -6.54 -19.63
C ASN A 49 6.25 -5.50 -20.02
N GLY A 50 7.03 -4.96 -19.07
CA GLY A 50 8.14 -4.03 -19.31
C GLY A 50 7.74 -2.69 -19.92
N LYS A 51 6.44 -2.40 -20.01
CA LYS A 51 5.88 -1.21 -20.63
C LYS A 51 5.72 -0.11 -19.57
N LEU A 52 6.86 0.46 -19.19
CA LEU A 52 7.02 1.75 -18.52
C LEU A 52 6.30 1.98 -17.18
N PHE A 53 7.16 2.24 -16.21
CA PHE A 53 6.89 2.94 -14.97
C PHE A 53 6.56 4.41 -15.28
N GLU A 54 5.34 4.68 -15.74
CA GLU A 54 4.78 6.04 -15.66
C GLU A 54 4.18 6.19 -14.27
N SER A 55 5.02 6.59 -13.31
CA SER A 55 4.54 7.02 -11.99
C SER A 55 3.63 8.23 -12.20
N PRO A 56 2.35 8.18 -11.76
CA PRO A 56 1.51 9.37 -11.82
C PRO A 56 2.06 10.43 -10.83
N PRO A 57 1.97 11.74 -11.15
CA PRO A 57 2.46 12.83 -10.31
C PRO A 57 1.73 12.94 -8.97
#